data_AF-A0ABD5RHQ1-F1
#
_entry.id   AF-A0ABD5RHQ1-F1
#
_cell.length_a   1.000
_cell.length_b   1.000
_cell.length_c   1.000
_cell.angle_alpha   90.00
_cell.angle_beta   90.00
_cell.angle_gamma   90.00
#
_symmetry.space_group_name_H-M   'P 1'
#
loop_
_entity.id
_entity.type
_entity.pdbx_description
1 polymer ?
#
loop_
_entity_poly.entity_id
_entity_poly.type
_entity_poly.pdbx_seq_one_letter_code
_entity_poly.pdbx_strand_id
1 'polypeptide(L)'
;MRQPRHTVLVVAVLVGLLVGAVPAAAVSTGPTATDDAAVSPAQVESSVQAQCSFPATLTDGTGTEVTVEQRPDRIVALQASTAQILWEVGAQERVVGMPVRSYTSYLNGSDAKTDVLTEDGAGVNVEQVVALEPDLVLAPSSIGNETVEQLRNAGLTVYKSGADKSIESIYEKTDRYGQMVGNCEEATAVVEETRSAVEEIRSAVEDRDRPRTLYYFYNYTAGSQTFIHEIIETAGGDNVAANAGIDSYEVVNEEVVADSDPEWLLHPSDAPLPTAEPYTSTTALRENQTLTLNANYMNQAAPRVVMPMRKIAMALHPDAFENGTATPTANGTTGTTATPSDGGATTATAVETPTEGATTTTGDGATTTSSGSGPGFGVVGALVASVAAALLARRD
;
A
#
# COMPACT_ATOMS: atom_id res chain seq x y z
N MET A 1 31.44 -50.72 2.87
CA MET A 1 30.15 -51.42 3.14
C MET A 1 29.19 -51.20 1.96
N ARG A 2 28.07 -51.93 1.96
CA ARG A 2 26.98 -52.01 0.96
C ARG A 2 26.64 -50.72 0.16
N GLN A 3 26.53 -50.88 -1.17
CA GLN A 3 25.37 -50.66 -2.08
C GLN A 3 24.13 -49.85 -1.60
N PRO A 4 23.25 -49.31 -2.51
CA PRO A 4 22.95 -49.83 -3.87
C PRO A 4 22.80 -48.82 -5.04
N ARG A 5 22.48 -49.38 -6.23
CA ARG A 5 22.07 -48.71 -7.49
C ARG A 5 20.56 -48.90 -7.74
N HIS A 6 19.85 -47.86 -8.19
CA HIS A 6 18.54 -47.90 -8.90
C HIS A 6 18.42 -46.60 -9.74
N THR A 7 18.14 -46.49 -11.05
CA THR A 7 17.97 -47.46 -12.17
C THR A 7 16.54 -47.98 -12.47
N VAL A 8 15.96 -47.51 -13.60
CA VAL A 8 14.65 -47.84 -14.26
C VAL A 8 13.40 -47.42 -13.42
N LEU A 9 12.33 -46.82 -13.95
CA LEU A 9 11.62 -47.13 -15.19
C LEU A 9 10.84 -45.93 -15.80
N VAL A 10 10.91 -45.77 -17.12
CA VAL A 10 10.06 -44.86 -17.91
C VAL A 10 8.84 -45.63 -18.39
N VAL A 11 7.63 -45.06 -18.25
CA VAL A 11 6.41 -45.56 -18.89
C VAL A 11 5.88 -44.47 -19.81
N ALA A 12 5.95 -44.72 -21.12
CA ALA A 12 5.28 -43.92 -22.13
C ALA A 12 3.91 -44.54 -22.44
N VAL A 13 2.88 -43.71 -22.57
CA VAL A 13 1.59 -44.09 -23.16
C VAL A 13 1.29 -43.10 -24.28
N LEU A 14 0.92 -43.66 -25.43
CA LEU A 14 0.61 -42.98 -26.69
C LEU A 14 -0.80 -43.39 -27.13
N VAL A 15 -1.28 -42.87 -28.26
CA VAL A 15 -2.62 -43.04 -28.87
C VAL A 15 -3.68 -42.04 -28.33
N GLY A 16 -4.39 -41.28 -29.19
CA GLY A 16 -4.32 -41.22 -30.65
C GLY A 16 -5.16 -40.09 -31.27
N LEU A 17 -4.95 -39.81 -32.57
CA LEU A 17 -5.69 -38.81 -33.33
C LEU A 17 -7.16 -39.21 -33.56
N LEU A 18 -8.03 -38.20 -33.72
CA LEU A 18 -9.11 -38.27 -34.70
C LEU A 18 -9.39 -36.89 -35.31
N VAL A 19 -9.45 -36.85 -36.64
CA VAL A 19 -9.69 -35.66 -37.47
C VAL A 19 -11.16 -35.64 -37.89
N GLY A 20 -11.79 -34.46 -37.89
CA GLY A 20 -13.11 -34.23 -38.49
C GLY A 20 -13.18 -32.83 -39.08
N ALA A 21 -13.49 -32.73 -40.38
CA ALA A 21 -13.50 -31.46 -41.12
C ALA A 21 -14.62 -31.42 -42.18
N VAL A 22 -14.94 -30.19 -42.62
CA VAL A 22 -15.78 -29.77 -43.76
C VAL A 22 -17.27 -30.18 -43.79
N PRO A 23 -18.14 -29.48 -44.55
CA PRO A 23 -17.98 -28.18 -45.24
C PRO A 23 -19.10 -27.14 -44.98
N ALA A 24 -18.89 -25.92 -45.49
CA ALA A 24 -19.95 -24.94 -45.74
C ALA A 24 -20.24 -24.79 -47.25
N ALA A 25 -21.50 -24.59 -47.64
CA ALA A 25 -21.89 -24.05 -48.95
C ALA A 25 -23.33 -23.47 -48.89
N ALA A 26 -23.56 -22.36 -49.58
CA ALA A 26 -24.83 -21.63 -49.61
C ALA A 26 -25.60 -21.84 -50.94
N VAL A 27 -26.87 -21.43 -50.98
CA VAL A 27 -27.59 -20.97 -52.20
C VAL A 27 -28.69 -19.98 -51.81
N SER A 28 -29.02 -19.05 -52.71
CA SER A 28 -29.87 -17.87 -52.51
C SER A 28 -31.26 -17.99 -53.14
N THR A 29 -32.22 -17.15 -52.70
CA THR A 29 -33.14 -16.33 -53.54
C THR A 29 -33.99 -15.38 -52.67
N GLY A 30 -34.13 -14.11 -53.05
CA GLY A 30 -35.15 -13.17 -52.52
C GLY A 30 -36.42 -13.12 -53.41
N PRO A 31 -37.21 -12.02 -53.45
CA PRO A 31 -37.06 -10.73 -52.73
C PRO A 31 -38.37 -10.09 -52.17
N THR A 32 -38.26 -8.85 -51.69
CA THR A 32 -39.30 -7.78 -51.54
C THR A 32 -40.36 -7.86 -50.43
N ALA A 33 -40.22 -6.96 -49.43
CA ALA A 33 -41.21 -5.91 -49.15
C ALA A 33 -40.56 -4.79 -48.30
N THR A 34 -40.79 -3.53 -48.67
CA THR A 34 -40.40 -2.33 -47.92
C THR A 34 -41.32 -2.09 -46.71
N ASP A 35 -40.76 -1.68 -45.58
CA ASP A 35 -41.27 -0.49 -44.88
C ASP A 35 -40.13 0.25 -44.17
N ASP A 36 -40.28 1.57 -44.02
CA ASP A 36 -39.25 2.51 -43.62
C ASP A 36 -39.52 2.98 -42.17
N ALA A 37 -38.67 2.54 -41.23
CA ALA A 37 -38.74 2.94 -39.83
C ALA A 37 -37.33 3.14 -39.27
N ALA A 38 -36.84 4.37 -39.33
CA ALA A 38 -35.56 4.77 -38.77
C ALA A 38 -35.52 4.56 -37.24
N VAL A 39 -34.85 3.48 -36.79
CA VAL A 39 -34.49 3.28 -35.39
C VAL A 39 -33.14 3.93 -35.15
N SER A 40 -33.14 5.00 -34.35
CA SER A 40 -31.93 5.68 -33.89
C SER A 40 -31.03 4.72 -33.10
N PRO A 41 -29.74 4.55 -33.43
CA PRO A 41 -28.78 3.82 -32.61
C PRO A 41 -28.31 4.73 -31.47
N ALA A 42 -29.21 5.04 -30.53
CA ALA A 42 -28.88 5.70 -29.28
C ALA A 42 -29.17 4.72 -28.13
N GLN A 43 -28.19 4.59 -27.22
CA GLN A 43 -28.27 3.79 -25.98
C GLN A 43 -28.19 2.26 -26.18
N VAL A 44 -26.98 1.67 -26.13
CA VAL A 44 -26.57 0.75 -25.04
C VAL A 44 -25.05 0.82 -24.87
N GLU A 45 -24.55 1.94 -24.34
CA GLU A 45 -23.33 1.90 -23.52
C GLU A 45 -23.80 1.91 -22.07
N SER A 46 -24.18 0.74 -21.57
CA SER A 46 -24.35 0.55 -20.14
C SER A 46 -22.96 0.51 -19.51
N SER A 47 -22.48 1.66 -19.05
CA SER A 47 -21.47 1.68 -18.01
C SER A 47 -22.01 0.89 -16.82
N VAL A 48 -21.39 -0.26 -16.55
CA VAL A 48 -21.68 -1.03 -15.34
C VAL A 48 -21.04 -0.26 -14.19
N GLN A 49 -21.75 0.73 -13.65
CA GLN A 49 -21.37 1.35 -12.39
C GLN A 49 -21.29 0.24 -11.33
N ALA A 50 -20.15 0.16 -10.64
CA ALA A 50 -19.93 -0.85 -9.62
C ALA A 50 -20.86 -0.59 -8.43
N GLN A 51 -22.04 -1.20 -8.43
CA GLN A 51 -22.99 -1.06 -7.33
C GLN A 51 -22.70 -2.11 -6.25
N CYS A 52 -22.39 -1.63 -5.04
CA CYS A 52 -22.30 -2.47 -3.85
C CYS A 52 -23.67 -3.06 -3.50
N SER A 53 -23.70 -4.36 -3.18
CA SER A 53 -24.89 -5.05 -2.66
C SER A 53 -24.50 -5.91 -1.47
N PHE A 54 -25.45 -6.06 -0.52
CA PHE A 54 -25.28 -6.86 0.68
C PHE A 54 -26.35 -7.96 0.73
N PRO A 55 -26.05 -9.17 1.24
CA PRO A 55 -24.77 -9.58 1.85
C PRO A 55 -23.63 -9.69 0.82
N ALA A 56 -22.44 -9.24 1.19
CA ALA A 56 -21.23 -9.28 0.36
C ALA A 56 -20.30 -10.39 0.87
N THR A 57 -20.08 -11.43 0.07
CA THR A 57 -19.19 -12.56 0.42
C THR A 57 -17.94 -12.52 -0.43
N LEU A 58 -16.77 -12.55 0.22
CA LEU A 58 -15.45 -12.53 -0.43
C LEU A 58 -14.53 -13.57 0.19
N THR A 59 -13.81 -14.32 -0.65
CA THR A 59 -12.67 -15.12 -0.20
C THR A 59 -11.48 -14.21 0.10
N ASP A 60 -10.92 -14.36 1.29
CA ASP A 60 -9.81 -13.57 1.80
C ASP A 60 -8.43 -14.21 1.51
N GLY A 61 -7.34 -13.53 1.90
CA GLY A 61 -5.97 -13.99 1.73
C GLY A 61 -5.57 -15.23 2.53
N THR A 62 -6.45 -15.74 3.41
CA THR A 62 -6.30 -17.04 4.09
C THR A 62 -7.08 -18.17 3.41
N GLY A 63 -7.84 -17.86 2.35
CA GLY A 63 -8.78 -18.79 1.73
C GLY A 63 -10.11 -18.92 2.50
N THR A 64 -10.37 -18.03 3.47
CA THR A 64 -11.63 -18.03 4.24
C THR A 64 -12.67 -17.21 3.48
N GLU A 65 -13.88 -17.76 3.32
CA GLU A 65 -15.04 -16.96 2.89
C GLU A 65 -15.51 -16.07 4.04
N VAL A 66 -15.53 -14.75 3.80
CA VAL A 66 -15.96 -13.74 4.77
C VAL A 66 -17.21 -13.06 4.21
N THR A 67 -18.33 -13.18 4.93
CA THR A 67 -19.59 -12.53 4.59
C THR A 67 -19.80 -11.29 5.45
N VAL A 68 -20.09 -10.16 4.81
CA VAL A 68 -20.56 -8.93 5.44
C VAL A 68 -22.05 -8.82 5.14
N GLU A 69 -22.90 -8.98 6.17
CA GLU A 69 -24.35 -9.11 6.00
C GLU A 69 -25.04 -7.80 5.58
N GLN A 70 -24.52 -6.67 6.05
CA GLN A 70 -25.04 -5.31 5.82
C GLN A 70 -23.86 -4.34 5.76
N ARG A 71 -24.06 -3.14 5.20
CA ARG A 71 -23.03 -2.09 5.18
C ARG A 71 -22.54 -1.83 6.62
N PRO A 72 -21.23 -1.97 6.91
CA PRO A 72 -20.72 -1.84 8.28
C PRO A 72 -20.73 -0.37 8.71
N ASP A 73 -21.18 -0.08 9.92
CA ASP A 73 -21.17 1.25 10.54
C ASP A 73 -19.95 1.43 11.47
N ARG A 74 -19.37 0.32 11.96
CA ARG A 74 -18.20 0.27 12.85
C ARG A 74 -17.08 -0.56 12.22
N ILE A 75 -16.11 0.12 11.63
CA ILE A 75 -14.97 -0.49 10.93
C ILE A 75 -13.70 -0.34 11.78
N VAL A 76 -12.91 -1.41 11.88
CA VAL A 76 -11.54 -1.34 12.43
C VAL A 76 -10.51 -1.63 11.34
N ALA A 77 -9.52 -0.76 11.21
CA ALA A 77 -8.37 -0.93 10.32
C ALA A 77 -7.13 -1.32 11.13
N LEU A 78 -6.61 -2.53 11.00
CA LEU A 78 -5.51 -3.00 11.87
C LEU A 78 -4.14 -2.37 11.57
N GLN A 79 -4.00 -1.62 10.48
CA GLN A 79 -2.73 -1.09 9.98
C GLN A 79 -2.90 0.20 9.17
N ALA A 80 -1.82 0.96 9.03
CA ALA A 80 -1.84 2.27 8.38
C ALA A 80 -2.26 2.24 6.89
N SER A 81 -1.82 1.24 6.12
CA SER A 81 -2.23 1.09 4.71
C SER A 81 -3.73 0.83 4.54
N THR A 82 -4.33 0.07 5.45
CA THR A 82 -5.78 -0.16 5.49
C THR A 82 -6.53 1.10 5.88
N ALA A 83 -6.03 1.86 6.86
CA ALA A 83 -6.61 3.16 7.21
C ALA A 83 -6.52 4.15 6.02
N GLN A 84 -5.39 4.19 5.30
CA GLN A 84 -5.24 5.03 4.10
C GLN A 84 -6.33 4.72 3.08
N ILE A 85 -6.53 3.44 2.71
CA ILE A 85 -7.59 3.05 1.76
C ILE A 85 -8.98 3.49 2.25
N LEU A 86 -9.30 3.34 3.54
CA LEU A 86 -10.59 3.78 4.08
C LEU A 86 -10.79 5.30 4.05
N TRP A 87 -9.72 6.10 4.02
CA TRP A 87 -9.80 7.54 3.78
C TRP A 87 -9.96 7.86 2.29
N GLU A 88 -9.28 7.16 1.39
CA GLU A 88 -9.44 7.37 -0.07
C GLU A 88 -10.87 7.02 -0.53
N VAL A 89 -11.43 5.89 -0.08
CA VAL A 89 -12.78 5.45 -0.49
C VAL A 89 -13.92 6.13 0.29
N GLY A 90 -13.65 7.15 1.11
CA GLY A 90 -14.69 7.91 1.81
C GLY A 90 -15.37 7.17 2.98
N ALA A 91 -14.69 6.23 3.63
CA ALA A 91 -15.21 5.42 4.74
C ALA A 91 -14.73 5.88 6.14
N GLN A 92 -13.87 6.90 6.23
CA GLN A 92 -13.19 7.37 7.45
C GLN A 92 -14.13 7.70 8.63
N GLU A 93 -15.36 8.13 8.39
CA GLU A 93 -16.32 8.46 9.45
C GLU A 93 -16.75 7.22 10.24
N ARG A 94 -16.84 6.06 9.56
CA ARG A 94 -17.23 4.76 10.13
C ARG A 94 -16.05 3.98 10.73
N VAL A 95 -14.82 4.48 10.58
CA VAL A 95 -13.65 3.91 11.27
C VAL A 95 -13.73 4.25 12.75
N VAL A 96 -13.80 3.25 13.61
CA VAL A 96 -13.84 3.40 15.07
C VAL A 96 -12.49 3.10 15.73
N GLY A 97 -11.64 2.29 15.09
CA GLY A 97 -10.30 1.97 15.59
C GLY A 97 -9.28 1.76 14.47
N MET A 98 -8.07 2.25 14.71
CA MET A 98 -6.91 2.17 13.79
C MET A 98 -5.61 2.49 14.54
N PRO A 99 -4.42 2.27 13.98
CA PRO A 99 -3.21 2.87 14.54
C PRO A 99 -3.34 4.40 14.62
N VAL A 100 -3.06 5.01 15.77
CA VAL A 100 -3.11 6.49 15.95
C VAL A 100 -1.72 7.02 16.33
N ARG A 101 -0.80 7.02 15.35
CA ARG A 101 0.63 7.35 15.55
C ARG A 101 1.21 8.10 14.34
N SER A 102 2.53 8.32 14.32
CA SER A 102 3.28 8.97 13.23
C SER A 102 2.94 8.45 11.82
N TYR A 103 2.58 7.18 11.71
CA TYR A 103 2.29 6.51 10.44
C TYR A 103 0.85 6.66 9.94
N THR A 104 0.01 7.37 10.69
CA THR A 104 -1.38 7.68 10.33
C THR A 104 -1.77 9.14 10.57
N SER A 105 -0.95 9.93 11.27
CA SER A 105 -1.22 11.34 11.60
C SER A 105 -1.41 12.29 10.39
N TYR A 106 -1.06 11.85 9.18
CA TYR A 106 -1.34 12.57 7.93
C TYR A 106 -2.79 12.38 7.42
N LEU A 107 -3.55 11.44 8.02
CA LEU A 107 -4.95 11.20 7.76
C LEU A 107 -5.78 12.11 8.67
N ASN A 108 -6.47 13.09 8.07
CA ASN A 108 -7.24 14.08 8.83
C ASN A 108 -8.28 13.42 9.75
N GLY A 109 -8.28 13.77 11.04
CA GLY A 109 -9.16 13.20 12.06
C GLY A 109 -8.77 11.81 12.57
N SER A 110 -7.56 11.31 12.29
CA SER A 110 -7.05 10.05 12.85
C SER A 110 -6.85 10.10 14.37
N ASP A 111 -6.52 11.28 14.90
CA ASP A 111 -6.31 11.55 16.34
C ASP A 111 -7.59 11.39 17.18
N ALA A 112 -8.76 11.49 16.55
CA ALA A 112 -10.06 11.25 17.18
C ALA A 112 -10.49 9.76 17.20
N LYS A 113 -9.66 8.85 16.70
CA LYS A 113 -9.93 7.39 16.67
C LYS A 113 -9.29 6.68 17.85
N THR A 114 -9.72 5.45 18.14
CA THR A 114 -9.07 4.62 19.16
C THR A 114 -7.82 3.94 18.60
N ASP A 115 -6.66 4.08 19.27
CA ASP A 115 -5.45 3.31 18.92
C ASP A 115 -5.70 1.82 19.18
N VAL A 116 -5.61 0.99 18.14
CA VAL A 116 -5.79 -0.47 18.24
C VAL A 116 -4.48 -1.24 18.37
N LEU A 117 -3.36 -0.53 18.52
CA LEU A 117 -2.06 -1.14 18.79
C LEU A 117 -1.82 -1.37 20.29
N THR A 118 -0.87 -2.26 20.58
CA THR A 118 -0.27 -2.39 21.91
C THR A 118 0.49 -1.11 22.30
N GLU A 119 0.77 -0.89 23.59
CA GLU A 119 1.45 0.34 24.06
C GLU A 119 2.79 0.57 23.34
N ASP A 120 3.59 -0.49 23.18
CA ASP A 120 4.86 -0.50 22.43
C ASP A 120 4.70 -0.29 20.91
N GLY A 121 3.48 -0.38 20.38
CA GLY A 121 3.16 -0.26 18.96
C GLY A 121 3.58 -1.46 18.11
N ALA A 122 4.01 -2.56 18.71
CA ALA A 122 4.56 -3.72 18.00
C ALA A 122 3.51 -4.72 17.51
N GLY A 123 2.30 -4.71 18.09
CA GLY A 123 1.22 -5.63 17.76
C GLY A 123 -0.17 -5.01 17.85
N VAL A 124 -1.19 -5.78 17.48
CA VAL A 124 -2.60 -5.41 17.63
C VAL A 124 -3.05 -5.74 19.06
N ASN A 125 -3.69 -4.78 19.73
CA ASN A 125 -4.36 -5.00 20.99
C ASN A 125 -5.74 -5.64 20.73
N VAL A 126 -5.80 -6.96 20.77
CA VAL A 126 -7.01 -7.75 20.48
C VAL A 126 -8.17 -7.40 21.41
N GLU A 127 -7.90 -7.19 22.71
CA GLU A 127 -8.95 -6.78 23.67
C GLU A 127 -9.54 -5.41 23.33
N GLN A 128 -8.70 -4.46 22.91
CA GLN A 128 -9.14 -3.14 22.47
C GLN A 128 -9.96 -3.20 21.16
N VAL A 129 -9.62 -4.09 20.23
CA VAL A 129 -10.43 -4.29 19.00
C VAL A 129 -11.78 -4.93 19.33
N VAL A 130 -11.84 -5.91 20.22
CA VAL A 130 -13.10 -6.55 20.65
C VAL A 130 -13.98 -5.55 21.41
N ALA A 131 -13.41 -4.73 22.29
CA ALA A 131 -14.12 -3.70 23.04
C ALA A 131 -14.70 -2.57 22.16
N LEU A 132 -14.29 -2.48 20.89
CA LEU A 132 -14.88 -1.56 19.92
C LEU A 132 -16.13 -2.13 19.23
N GLU A 133 -16.51 -3.39 19.45
CA GLU A 133 -17.67 -4.05 18.83
C GLU A 133 -17.81 -3.74 17.32
N PRO A 134 -16.78 -4.04 16.49
CA PRO A 134 -16.81 -3.71 15.06
C PRO A 134 -17.65 -4.70 14.25
N ASP A 135 -18.37 -4.18 13.25
CA ASP A 135 -19.09 -4.97 12.25
C ASP A 135 -18.12 -5.64 11.26
N LEU A 136 -16.95 -4.99 11.04
CA LEU A 136 -15.91 -5.43 10.11
C LEU A 136 -14.52 -5.02 10.60
N VAL A 137 -13.60 -5.99 10.64
CA VAL A 137 -12.17 -5.77 10.86
C VAL A 137 -11.41 -6.04 9.57
N LEU A 138 -10.67 -5.05 9.09
CA LEU A 138 -9.82 -5.15 7.91
C LEU A 138 -8.35 -5.30 8.32
N ALA A 139 -7.75 -6.42 7.92
CA ALA A 139 -6.37 -6.79 8.18
C ALA A 139 -5.58 -6.85 6.85
N PRO A 140 -4.46 -6.15 6.67
CA PRO A 140 -3.59 -6.39 5.52
C PRO A 140 -2.74 -7.65 5.73
N SER A 141 -2.05 -8.10 4.68
CA SER A 141 -1.24 -9.33 4.71
C SER A 141 -0.17 -9.38 5.80
N SER A 142 0.32 -8.20 6.24
CA SER A 142 1.34 -8.04 7.29
C SER A 142 0.88 -8.40 8.71
N ILE A 143 -0.44 -8.47 8.96
CA ILE A 143 -0.97 -8.98 10.23
C ILE A 143 -0.83 -10.51 10.27
N GLY A 144 -0.26 -11.06 11.35
CA GLY A 144 -0.08 -12.51 11.51
C GLY A 144 -1.41 -13.27 11.50
N ASN A 145 -1.41 -14.50 10.96
CA ASN A 145 -2.63 -15.33 10.93
C ASN A 145 -3.15 -15.60 12.34
N GLU A 146 -2.26 -15.79 13.32
CA GLU A 146 -2.63 -15.97 14.74
C GLU A 146 -3.50 -14.82 15.27
N THR A 147 -3.14 -13.56 14.99
CA THR A 147 -3.94 -12.39 15.38
C THR A 147 -5.31 -12.38 14.71
N VAL A 148 -5.39 -12.75 13.43
CA VAL A 148 -6.66 -12.87 12.69
C VAL A 148 -7.53 -13.99 13.27
N GLU A 149 -6.94 -15.14 13.61
CA GLU A 149 -7.62 -16.26 14.26
C GLU A 149 -8.12 -15.89 15.66
N GLN A 150 -7.32 -15.18 16.47
CA GLN A 150 -7.75 -14.67 17.78
C GLN A 150 -8.98 -13.75 17.67
N LEU A 151 -8.97 -12.81 16.72
CA LEU A 151 -10.09 -11.90 16.47
C LEU A 151 -11.35 -12.63 15.95
N ARG A 152 -11.18 -13.62 15.05
CA ARG A 152 -12.28 -14.48 14.58
C ARG A 152 -12.86 -15.36 15.69
N ASN A 153 -12.01 -15.92 16.56
CA ASN A 153 -12.42 -16.71 17.71
C ASN A 153 -13.16 -15.87 18.77
N ALA A 154 -12.93 -14.56 18.81
CA ALA A 154 -13.72 -13.60 19.59
C ALA A 154 -15.08 -13.25 18.94
N GLY A 155 -15.41 -13.84 17.79
CA GLY A 155 -16.69 -13.64 17.10
C GLY A 155 -16.74 -12.49 16.10
N LEU A 156 -15.60 -11.86 15.78
CA LEU A 156 -15.56 -10.72 14.86
C LEU A 156 -15.48 -11.15 13.38
N THR A 157 -16.13 -10.39 12.51
CA THR A 157 -15.98 -10.50 11.06
C THR A 157 -14.63 -9.91 10.63
N VAL A 158 -13.63 -10.76 10.42
CA VAL A 158 -12.28 -10.33 10.02
C VAL A 158 -11.98 -10.73 8.58
N TYR A 159 -11.61 -9.76 7.75
CA TYR A 159 -11.11 -9.99 6.39
C TYR A 159 -9.61 -9.72 6.32
N LYS A 160 -8.81 -10.70 5.90
CA LYS A 160 -7.37 -10.53 5.64
C LYS A 160 -7.09 -10.33 4.14
N SER A 161 -6.33 -9.31 3.76
CA SER A 161 -5.93 -9.12 2.35
C SER A 161 -4.93 -10.20 1.89
N GLY A 162 -4.88 -10.40 0.57
CA GLY A 162 -3.76 -11.07 -0.08
C GLY A 162 -2.45 -10.29 0.09
N ALA A 163 -1.35 -10.92 -0.33
CA ALA A 163 0.00 -10.36 -0.21
C ALA A 163 0.21 -9.16 -1.14
N ASP A 164 0.74 -8.06 -0.59
CA ASP A 164 1.00 -6.80 -1.29
C ASP A 164 2.27 -6.85 -2.16
N LYS A 165 2.22 -7.65 -3.22
CA LYS A 165 3.37 -7.94 -4.11
C LYS A 165 3.51 -7.00 -5.30
N SER A 166 2.46 -6.26 -5.63
CA SER A 166 2.35 -5.49 -6.88
C SER A 166 1.50 -4.23 -6.71
N ILE A 167 1.60 -3.30 -7.64
CA ILE A 167 0.68 -2.17 -7.80
C ILE A 167 -0.74 -2.70 -8.06
N GLU A 168 -0.91 -3.76 -8.85
CA GLU A 168 -2.22 -4.39 -9.08
C GLU A 168 -2.84 -4.93 -7.78
N SER A 169 -2.04 -5.48 -6.85
CA SER A 169 -2.54 -5.92 -5.54
C SER A 169 -3.05 -4.77 -4.67
N ILE A 170 -2.60 -3.53 -4.92
CA ILE A 170 -3.15 -2.32 -4.27
C ILE A 170 -4.52 -1.98 -4.87
N TYR A 171 -4.71 -2.13 -6.18
CA TYR A 171 -6.01 -1.95 -6.83
C TYR A 171 -7.02 -2.98 -6.33
N GLU A 172 -6.68 -4.28 -6.42
CA GLU A 172 -7.55 -5.37 -5.95
C GLU A 172 -7.96 -5.19 -4.48
N LYS A 173 -7.03 -4.78 -3.62
CA LYS A 173 -7.30 -4.54 -2.20
C LYS A 173 -8.19 -3.32 -1.98
N THR A 174 -8.03 -2.26 -2.78
CA THR A 174 -8.86 -1.05 -2.74
C THR A 174 -10.29 -1.36 -3.16
N ASP A 175 -10.49 -2.06 -4.29
CA ASP A 175 -11.81 -2.50 -4.76
C ASP A 175 -12.50 -3.42 -3.75
N ARG A 176 -11.79 -4.43 -3.24
CA ARG A 176 -12.33 -5.37 -2.23
C ARG A 176 -12.72 -4.66 -0.95
N TYR A 177 -11.90 -3.72 -0.45
CA TYR A 177 -12.26 -2.93 0.73
C TYR A 177 -13.47 -2.03 0.44
N GLY A 178 -13.52 -1.36 -0.71
CA GLY A 178 -14.68 -0.60 -1.18
C GLY A 178 -15.97 -1.41 -1.19
N GLN A 179 -15.91 -2.62 -1.73
CA GLN A 179 -17.03 -3.57 -1.75
C GLN A 179 -17.51 -3.92 -0.33
N MET A 180 -16.60 -4.28 0.57
CA MET A 180 -16.95 -4.67 1.95
C MET A 180 -17.50 -3.51 2.79
N VAL A 181 -17.06 -2.27 2.54
CA VAL A 181 -17.56 -1.09 3.26
C VAL A 181 -18.74 -0.40 2.58
N GLY A 182 -19.19 -0.87 1.43
CA GLY A 182 -20.35 -0.30 0.71
C GLY A 182 -20.04 1.00 -0.03
N ASN A 183 -18.79 1.22 -0.44
CA ASN A 183 -18.30 2.40 -1.16
C ASN A 183 -17.61 1.97 -2.48
N CYS A 184 -18.36 1.25 -3.32
CA CYS A 184 -17.85 0.68 -4.57
C CYS A 184 -17.54 1.74 -5.63
N GLU A 185 -18.36 2.79 -5.74
CA GLU A 185 -18.19 3.85 -6.73
C GLU A 185 -16.94 4.68 -6.41
N GLU A 186 -16.73 5.02 -5.13
CA GLU A 186 -15.52 5.71 -4.66
C GLU A 186 -14.27 4.86 -4.83
N ALA A 187 -14.32 3.55 -4.52
CA ALA A 187 -13.19 2.66 -4.73
C ALA A 187 -12.82 2.51 -6.21
N THR A 188 -13.81 2.36 -7.09
CA THR A 188 -13.61 2.32 -8.55
C THR A 188 -12.91 3.59 -9.02
N ALA A 189 -13.41 4.76 -8.61
CA ALA A 189 -12.82 6.05 -8.98
C ALA A 189 -11.36 6.20 -8.49
N VAL A 190 -11.07 5.80 -7.24
CA VAL A 190 -9.71 5.79 -6.68
C VAL A 190 -8.79 4.85 -7.47
N VAL A 191 -9.26 3.66 -7.85
CA VAL A 191 -8.48 2.70 -8.64
C VAL A 191 -8.22 3.24 -10.06
N GLU A 192 -9.22 3.84 -10.70
CA GLU A 192 -9.06 4.47 -12.03
C GLU A 192 -8.08 5.66 -12.00
N GLU A 193 -8.18 6.54 -11.00
CA GLU A 193 -7.23 7.65 -10.81
C GLU A 193 -5.81 7.13 -10.58
N THR A 194 -5.65 6.14 -9.69
CA THR A 194 -4.34 5.56 -9.38
C THR A 194 -3.75 4.84 -10.59
N ARG A 195 -4.55 4.11 -11.37
CA ARG A 195 -4.12 3.44 -12.61
C ARG A 195 -3.74 4.44 -13.71
N SER A 196 -4.50 5.53 -13.85
CA SER A 196 -4.16 6.63 -14.76
C SER A 196 -2.82 7.29 -14.40
N ALA A 197 -2.61 7.62 -13.12
CA ALA A 197 -1.36 8.21 -12.65
C ALA A 197 -0.14 7.28 -12.81
N VAL A 198 -0.33 5.97 -12.60
CA VAL A 198 0.71 4.93 -12.83
C VAL A 198 1.07 4.84 -14.32
N GLU A 199 0.08 4.86 -15.20
CA GLU A 199 0.33 4.76 -16.65
C GLU A 199 0.96 6.05 -17.21
N GLU A 200 0.58 7.22 -16.71
CA GLU A 200 1.25 8.49 -17.04
C GLU A 200 2.74 8.45 -16.68
N ILE A 201 3.09 7.95 -15.48
CA ILE A 201 4.49 7.82 -15.05
C ILE A 201 5.24 6.81 -15.92
N ARG A 202 4.64 5.65 -16.20
CA ARG A 202 5.22 4.61 -17.06
C ARG A 202 5.51 5.12 -18.47
N SER A 203 4.50 5.68 -19.13
CA SER A 203 4.61 6.27 -20.46
C SER A 203 5.62 7.42 -20.49
N ALA A 204 5.76 8.19 -19.40
CA ALA A 204 6.75 9.25 -19.31
C ALA A 204 8.21 8.74 -19.30
N VAL A 205 8.48 7.48 -18.95
CA VAL A 205 9.85 6.92 -18.80
C VAL A 205 10.16 5.70 -19.69
N GLU A 206 9.21 5.22 -20.50
CA GLU A 206 9.31 3.95 -21.25
C GLU A 206 10.59 3.80 -22.10
N ASP A 207 10.93 4.81 -22.91
CA ASP A 207 12.10 4.79 -23.82
C ASP A 207 13.42 5.28 -23.18
N ARG A 208 13.56 5.27 -21.84
CA ARG A 208 14.76 5.76 -21.14
C ARG A 208 15.63 4.64 -20.58
N ASP A 209 16.93 4.92 -20.50
CA ASP A 209 17.87 4.12 -19.71
C ASP A 209 17.35 3.97 -18.27
N ARG A 210 17.69 2.89 -17.57
CA ARG A 210 17.15 2.59 -16.24
C ARG A 210 18.29 2.62 -15.22
N PRO A 211 18.46 3.71 -14.44
CA PRO A 211 19.57 3.82 -13.50
C PRO A 211 19.50 2.73 -12.42
N ARG A 212 20.65 2.15 -12.08
CA ARG A 212 20.76 1.14 -11.02
C ARG A 212 20.32 1.75 -9.69
N THR A 213 19.21 1.25 -9.16
CA THR A 213 18.49 1.86 -8.04
C THR A 213 18.37 0.87 -6.89
N LEU A 214 18.75 1.29 -5.68
CA LEU A 214 18.59 0.53 -4.45
C LEU A 214 17.60 1.24 -3.51
N TYR A 215 16.65 0.49 -2.95
CA TYR A 215 15.87 0.94 -1.80
C TYR A 215 16.55 0.53 -0.50
N TYR A 216 16.71 1.47 0.44
CA TYR A 216 17.33 1.24 1.74
C TYR A 216 16.42 1.69 2.89
N PHE A 217 16.19 0.78 3.83
CA PHE A 217 15.45 1.03 5.07
C PHE A 217 16.11 0.30 6.24
N TYR A 218 17.00 0.97 6.98
CA TYR A 218 17.73 0.38 8.12
C TYR A 218 18.38 -0.99 7.79
N ASN A 219 19.11 -1.05 6.68
CA ASN A 219 19.70 -2.25 6.05
C ASN A 219 18.74 -3.22 5.36
N TYR A 220 17.41 -3.04 5.47
CA TYR A 220 16.46 -3.77 4.61
C TYR A 220 16.36 -3.14 3.22
N THR A 221 16.07 -3.99 2.23
CA THR A 221 15.72 -3.60 0.87
C THR A 221 14.41 -4.26 0.43
N ALA A 222 14.04 -4.11 -0.84
CA ALA A 222 12.81 -4.60 -1.42
C ALA A 222 13.08 -5.39 -2.72
N GLY A 223 12.84 -6.70 -2.67
CA GLY A 223 13.04 -7.62 -3.78
C GLY A 223 11.92 -7.69 -4.81
N SER A 224 12.08 -8.60 -5.77
CA SER A 224 11.24 -8.73 -6.97
C SER A 224 9.74 -9.04 -6.71
N GLN A 225 9.36 -9.62 -5.58
CA GLN A 225 7.95 -9.88 -5.23
C GLN A 225 7.39 -8.85 -4.23
N THR A 226 7.78 -7.58 -4.37
CA THR A 226 7.34 -6.47 -3.51
C THR A 226 6.71 -5.34 -4.31
N PHE A 227 5.69 -4.68 -3.77
CA PHE A 227 5.11 -3.50 -4.43
C PHE A 227 6.13 -2.35 -4.57
N ILE A 228 7.17 -2.30 -3.74
CA ILE A 228 8.26 -1.32 -3.84
C ILE A 228 9.13 -1.57 -5.08
N HIS A 229 9.39 -2.83 -5.45
CA HIS A 229 10.04 -3.12 -6.72
C HIS A 229 9.22 -2.60 -7.90
N GLU A 230 7.92 -2.86 -7.95
CA GLU A 230 7.08 -2.31 -9.04
C GLU A 230 7.02 -0.77 -9.04
N ILE A 231 7.10 -0.10 -7.89
CA ILE A 231 7.27 1.36 -7.80
C ILE A 231 8.56 1.81 -8.49
N ILE A 232 9.69 1.15 -8.20
CA ILE A 232 11.01 1.47 -8.80
C ILE A 232 10.98 1.22 -10.32
N GLU A 233 10.52 0.04 -10.74
CA GLU A 233 10.50 -0.35 -12.14
C GLU A 233 9.56 0.53 -12.98
N THR A 234 8.39 0.89 -12.44
CA THR A 234 7.42 1.77 -13.12
C THR A 234 7.94 3.20 -13.20
N ALA A 235 8.72 3.65 -12.22
CA ALA A 235 9.37 4.96 -12.21
C ALA A 235 10.64 5.03 -13.08
N GLY A 236 10.99 3.95 -13.80
CA GLY A 236 12.13 3.93 -14.72
C GLY A 236 13.48 3.67 -14.04
N GLY A 237 13.51 3.08 -12.85
CA GLY A 237 14.73 2.56 -12.22
C GLY A 237 14.91 1.07 -12.48
N ASP A 238 16.15 0.60 -12.34
CA ASP A 238 16.52 -0.82 -12.36
C ASP A 238 16.79 -1.29 -10.93
N ASN A 239 15.94 -2.14 -10.35
CA ASN A 239 16.07 -2.55 -8.95
C ASN A 239 17.22 -3.56 -8.75
N VAL A 240 18.37 -3.08 -8.26
CA VAL A 240 19.56 -3.91 -8.08
C VAL A 240 19.38 -5.07 -7.10
N ALA A 241 18.48 -4.92 -6.12
CA ALA A 241 18.16 -6.00 -5.18
C ALA A 241 17.47 -7.17 -5.92
N ALA A 242 16.47 -6.86 -6.75
CA ALA A 242 15.77 -7.85 -7.57
C ALA A 242 16.74 -8.56 -8.54
N ASN A 243 17.67 -7.82 -9.16
CA ASN A 243 18.69 -8.37 -10.05
C ASN A 243 19.69 -9.29 -9.34
N ALA A 244 19.96 -9.05 -8.05
CA ALA A 244 20.77 -9.92 -7.19
C ALA A 244 20.01 -11.18 -6.70
N GLY A 245 18.74 -11.37 -7.11
CA GLY A 245 17.92 -12.51 -6.72
C GLY A 245 17.16 -12.33 -5.41
N ILE A 246 17.19 -11.13 -4.80
CA ILE A 246 16.37 -10.79 -3.64
C ILE A 246 14.91 -10.72 -4.09
N ASP A 247 14.03 -11.51 -3.49
CA ASP A 247 12.64 -11.65 -3.92
C ASP A 247 11.61 -11.06 -2.95
N SER A 248 12.03 -10.66 -1.75
CA SER A 248 11.14 -10.21 -0.68
C SER A 248 11.73 -9.03 0.10
N TYR A 249 11.19 -8.73 1.29
CA TYR A 249 11.74 -7.73 2.19
C TYR A 249 12.77 -8.36 3.11
N GLU A 250 14.06 -8.17 2.82
CA GLU A 250 15.16 -8.73 3.60
C GLU A 250 16.33 -7.76 3.75
N VAL A 251 17.27 -8.11 4.63
CA VAL A 251 18.51 -7.35 4.83
C VAL A 251 19.40 -7.52 3.59
N VAL A 252 19.78 -6.42 2.96
CA VAL A 252 20.66 -6.46 1.78
C VAL A 252 22.09 -6.82 2.22
N ASN A 253 22.70 -7.77 1.50
CA ASN A 253 24.10 -8.14 1.72
C ASN A 253 25.01 -7.00 1.22
N GLU A 254 26.05 -6.67 1.99
CA GLU A 254 27.09 -5.71 1.60
C GLU A 254 27.72 -6.06 0.25
N GLU A 255 27.95 -7.33 -0.04
CA GLU A 255 28.48 -7.81 -1.34
C GLU A 255 27.55 -7.41 -2.51
N VAL A 256 26.23 -7.51 -2.32
CA VAL A 256 25.24 -7.07 -3.34
C VAL A 256 25.32 -5.57 -3.57
N VAL A 257 25.50 -4.77 -2.51
CA VAL A 257 25.63 -3.31 -2.63
C VAL A 257 26.94 -2.92 -3.33
N ALA A 258 28.04 -3.63 -3.04
CA ALA A 258 29.35 -3.39 -3.65
C ALA A 258 29.38 -3.79 -5.14
N ASP A 259 28.88 -4.98 -5.48
CA ASP A 259 28.91 -5.52 -6.85
C ASP A 259 27.91 -4.82 -7.77
N SER A 260 26.74 -4.44 -7.24
CA SER A 260 25.73 -3.74 -8.04
C SER A 260 26.02 -2.24 -8.22
N ASP A 261 26.80 -1.62 -7.33
CA ASP A 261 27.14 -0.19 -7.31
C ASP A 261 25.95 0.71 -7.71
N PRO A 262 24.91 0.84 -6.86
CA PRO A 262 23.73 1.63 -7.21
C PRO A 262 24.11 3.08 -7.57
N GLU A 263 23.53 3.57 -8.64
CA GLU A 263 23.60 4.96 -9.10
C GLU A 263 22.64 5.85 -8.30
N TRP A 264 21.54 5.28 -7.79
CA TRP A 264 20.57 5.97 -6.93
C TRP A 264 20.26 5.18 -5.67
N LEU A 265 20.26 5.87 -4.52
CA LEU A 265 19.79 5.32 -3.24
C LEU A 265 18.48 5.99 -2.80
N LEU A 266 17.40 5.21 -2.80
CA LEU A 266 16.10 5.63 -2.30
C LEU A 266 15.99 5.27 -0.81
N HIS A 267 15.52 6.20 0.02
CA HIS A 267 15.26 5.93 1.45
C HIS A 267 14.02 6.70 1.93
N PRO A 268 13.25 6.19 2.90
CA PRO A 268 12.15 6.94 3.48
C PRO A 268 12.64 7.97 4.50
N SER A 269 11.82 8.99 4.74
CA SER A 269 12.13 10.17 5.55
C SER A 269 12.41 9.92 7.03
N ASP A 270 12.05 8.74 7.55
CA ASP A 270 12.36 8.31 8.91
C ASP A 270 13.67 7.49 9.02
N ALA A 271 14.16 6.93 7.91
CA ALA A 271 15.42 6.20 7.89
C ALA A 271 16.62 7.12 7.58
N PRO A 272 17.71 7.08 8.38
CA PRO A 272 18.96 7.77 8.04
C PRO A 272 19.62 7.08 6.84
N LEU A 273 20.40 7.84 6.07
CA LEU A 273 21.28 7.26 5.04
C LEU A 273 22.34 6.34 5.69
N PRO A 274 22.78 5.26 5.01
CA PRO A 274 23.87 4.42 5.49
C PRO A 274 25.20 5.21 5.50
N THR A 275 26.00 5.01 6.54
CA THR A 275 27.29 5.70 6.74
C THR A 275 28.49 4.75 6.77
N ALA A 276 28.28 3.47 6.45
CA ALA A 276 29.30 2.44 6.44
C ALA A 276 29.65 2.04 5.00
N GLU A 277 30.85 1.49 4.82
CA GLU A 277 31.15 0.72 3.62
C GLU A 277 30.22 -0.50 3.51
N PRO A 278 29.89 -0.97 2.30
CA PRO A 278 30.32 -0.44 1.01
C PRO A 278 29.47 0.73 0.49
N TYR A 279 28.38 1.10 1.18
CA TYR A 279 27.45 2.14 0.74
C TYR A 279 28.16 3.47 0.45
N THR A 280 29.09 3.90 1.30
CA THR A 280 29.85 5.14 1.14
C THR A 280 30.76 5.18 -0.10
N SER A 281 31.12 4.02 -0.65
CA SER A 281 31.87 3.92 -1.92
C SER A 281 30.98 3.88 -3.17
N THR A 282 29.67 3.59 -3.02
CA THR A 282 28.74 3.52 -4.17
C THR A 282 28.61 4.85 -4.90
N THR A 283 28.35 4.78 -6.20
CA THR A 283 28.09 5.94 -7.05
C THR A 283 26.98 6.83 -6.48
N ALA A 284 25.89 6.24 -5.97
CA ALA A 284 24.81 6.98 -5.31
C ALA A 284 25.29 7.93 -4.20
N LEU A 285 26.11 7.45 -3.25
CA LEU A 285 26.56 8.27 -2.13
C LEU A 285 27.71 9.21 -2.52
N ARG A 286 28.65 8.77 -3.35
CA ARG A 286 29.75 9.64 -3.82
C ARG A 286 29.26 10.84 -4.63
N GLU A 287 28.18 10.66 -5.39
CA GLU A 287 27.64 11.67 -6.32
C GLU A 287 26.37 12.35 -5.77
N ASN A 288 26.02 12.03 -4.51
CA ASN A 288 24.88 12.59 -3.78
C ASN A 288 23.52 12.34 -4.48
N GLN A 289 23.43 11.26 -5.26
CA GLN A 289 22.21 10.77 -5.91
C GLN A 289 21.38 9.94 -4.89
N THR A 290 20.89 10.64 -3.88
CA THR A 290 20.04 10.06 -2.83
C THR A 290 18.66 10.72 -2.86
N LEU A 291 17.60 9.94 -2.67
CA LEU A 291 16.23 10.44 -2.72
C LEU A 291 15.46 10.09 -1.44
N THR A 292 15.21 11.10 -0.62
CA THR A 292 14.34 10.99 0.55
C THR A 292 12.87 10.97 0.12
N LEU A 293 12.16 9.88 0.44
CA LEU A 293 10.75 9.66 0.12
C LEU A 293 9.89 9.79 1.38
N ASN A 294 8.60 10.12 1.24
CA ASN A 294 7.71 10.15 2.41
C ASN A 294 7.46 8.71 2.89
N ALA A 295 7.85 8.40 4.13
CA ALA A 295 7.71 7.06 4.71
C ALA A 295 6.27 6.51 4.64
N ASN A 296 5.27 7.38 4.85
CA ASN A 296 3.85 7.00 4.85
C ASN A 296 3.30 6.67 3.46
N TYR A 297 3.95 7.13 2.39
CA TYR A 297 3.54 6.83 1.02
C TYR A 297 4.41 5.74 0.38
N MET A 298 5.67 5.59 0.83
CA MET A 298 6.59 4.58 0.31
C MET A 298 6.36 3.20 0.94
N ASN A 299 6.10 3.13 2.25
CA ASN A 299 6.02 1.88 3.01
C ASN A 299 4.58 1.41 3.29
N GLN A 300 3.59 2.00 2.61
CA GLN A 300 2.18 1.64 2.76
C GLN A 300 1.62 1.25 1.38
N ALA A 301 1.34 -0.04 1.18
CA ALA A 301 0.69 -0.56 -0.02
C ALA A 301 -0.77 -0.09 -0.10
N ALA A 302 -0.97 1.14 -0.59
CA ALA A 302 -2.23 1.86 -0.65
C ALA A 302 -2.14 2.96 -1.74
N PRO A 303 -3.25 3.53 -2.24
CA PRO A 303 -3.27 4.36 -3.45
C PRO A 303 -2.22 5.48 -3.55
N ARG A 304 -1.79 6.09 -2.43
CA ARG A 304 -0.80 7.18 -2.43
C ARG A 304 0.62 6.76 -2.83
N VAL A 305 0.90 5.49 -3.13
CA VAL A 305 2.17 5.03 -3.71
C VAL A 305 2.55 5.75 -5.02
N VAL A 306 1.57 6.33 -5.74
CA VAL A 306 1.84 7.18 -6.92
C VAL A 306 2.68 8.42 -6.60
N MET A 307 2.64 8.92 -5.35
CA MET A 307 3.38 10.10 -4.92
C MET A 307 4.90 9.86 -4.88
N PRO A 308 5.44 8.83 -4.17
CA PRO A 308 6.86 8.50 -4.26
C PRO A 308 7.23 7.99 -5.65
N MET A 309 6.37 7.23 -6.35
CA MET A 309 6.63 6.76 -7.71
C MET A 309 6.93 7.91 -8.69
N ARG A 310 6.07 8.95 -8.72
CA ARG A 310 6.31 10.15 -9.52
C ARG A 310 7.58 10.89 -9.10
N LYS A 311 7.85 10.97 -7.79
CA LYS A 311 9.06 11.62 -7.26
C LYS A 311 10.34 10.87 -7.66
N ILE A 312 10.32 9.53 -7.70
CA ILE A 312 11.41 8.71 -8.22
C ILE A 312 11.59 8.99 -9.70
N ALA A 313 10.51 8.92 -10.50
CA ALA A 313 10.58 9.16 -11.93
C ALA A 313 11.16 10.54 -12.28
N MET A 314 10.76 11.60 -11.57
CA MET A 314 11.31 12.95 -11.75
C MET A 314 12.78 13.09 -11.33
N ALA A 315 13.26 12.25 -10.40
CA ALA A 315 14.65 12.27 -9.95
C ALA A 315 15.56 11.48 -10.90
N LEU A 316 15.13 10.28 -11.32
CA LEU A 316 15.85 9.44 -12.29
C LEU A 316 15.84 10.06 -13.70
N HIS A 317 14.71 10.69 -14.08
CA HIS A 317 14.41 11.17 -15.43
C HIS A 317 13.91 12.62 -15.43
N PRO A 318 14.73 13.63 -15.06
CA PRO A 318 14.29 15.03 -15.01
C PRO A 318 13.68 15.50 -16.35
N ASP A 319 14.39 15.24 -17.45
CA ASP A 319 13.98 15.58 -18.82
C ASP A 319 12.64 14.95 -19.27
N ALA A 320 12.13 13.93 -18.56
CA ALA A 320 10.81 13.35 -18.83
C ALA A 320 9.65 14.27 -18.45
N PHE A 321 9.83 15.12 -17.44
CA PHE A 321 8.75 15.92 -16.86
C PHE A 321 8.87 17.42 -17.19
N GLU A 322 10.01 17.90 -17.72
CA GLU A 322 10.18 19.31 -18.11
C GLU A 322 9.33 19.74 -19.31
N ASN A 323 8.99 18.83 -20.22
CA ASN A 323 8.17 19.13 -21.41
C ASN A 323 6.66 18.95 -21.18
N GLY A 324 6.25 18.51 -19.98
CA GLY A 324 4.85 18.28 -19.63
C GLY A 324 4.22 19.45 -18.89
N THR A 325 3.55 20.37 -19.60
CA THR A 325 2.62 21.33 -18.97
C THR A 325 1.33 20.64 -18.50
N ALA A 326 1.45 19.72 -17.55
CA ALA A 326 0.35 19.17 -16.77
C ALA A 326 0.27 19.94 -15.45
N THR A 327 -0.56 20.98 -15.41
CA THR A 327 -0.89 21.66 -14.14
C THR A 327 -1.54 20.64 -13.19
N PRO A 328 -1.08 20.50 -11.93
CA PRO A 328 -1.77 19.66 -10.96
C PRO A 328 -3.20 20.17 -10.80
N THR A 329 -4.18 19.39 -11.22
CA THR A 329 -5.59 19.73 -11.01
C THR A 329 -5.90 19.45 -9.55
N ALA A 330 -5.68 20.46 -8.70
CA ALA A 330 -6.06 20.45 -7.31
C ALA A 330 -7.59 20.58 -7.18
N ASN A 331 -8.34 19.56 -7.63
CA ASN A 331 -9.72 19.34 -7.22
C ASN A 331 -9.75 18.77 -5.80
N GLY A 332 -9.21 19.55 -4.86
CA GLY A 332 -9.53 19.36 -3.45
C GLY A 332 -10.99 19.69 -3.25
N THR A 333 -11.76 18.71 -2.76
CA THR A 333 -13.17 18.87 -2.39
C THR A 333 -13.31 20.00 -1.36
N THR A 334 -13.63 21.19 -1.83
CA THR A 334 -13.99 22.33 -0.97
C THR A 334 -15.38 22.09 -0.43
N GLY A 335 -15.45 21.62 0.81
CA GLY A 335 -16.70 21.48 1.54
C GLY A 335 -17.48 22.81 1.54
N THR A 336 -18.74 22.75 1.12
CA THR A 336 -19.65 23.90 1.07
C THR A 336 -20.00 24.37 2.49
N THR A 337 -19.16 25.22 3.06
CA THR A 337 -19.51 25.96 4.28
C THR A 337 -20.44 27.12 3.93
N ALA A 338 -21.75 26.89 4.05
CA ALA A 338 -22.74 27.95 3.91
C ALA A 338 -22.62 28.95 5.09
N THR A 339 -22.16 30.16 4.81
CA THR A 339 -22.12 31.27 5.77
C THR A 339 -23.54 31.78 6.07
N PRO A 340 -24.00 31.79 7.33
CA PRO A 340 -25.18 32.55 7.72
C PRO A 340 -24.85 34.04 7.78
N SER A 341 -25.75 34.89 7.29
CA SER A 341 -25.62 36.35 7.39
C SER A 341 -25.57 36.81 8.85
N ASP A 342 -24.61 37.69 9.15
CA ASP A 342 -24.52 38.38 10.44
C ASP A 342 -25.67 39.40 10.61
N GLY A 343 -26.02 39.70 11.86
CA GLY A 343 -27.08 40.66 12.20
C GLY A 343 -27.58 40.60 13.64
N GLY A 344 -26.92 41.31 14.57
CA GLY A 344 -27.54 41.69 15.85
C GLY A 344 -26.57 41.78 17.04
N ALA A 345 -26.13 42.99 17.37
CA ALA A 345 -25.28 43.24 18.54
C ALA A 345 -26.01 43.03 19.87
N THR A 346 -25.28 42.69 20.96
CA THR A 346 -25.17 43.56 22.15
C THR A 346 -24.16 43.09 23.22
N THR A 347 -23.25 44.00 23.59
CA THR A 347 -22.70 44.30 24.93
C THR A 347 -22.19 43.18 25.87
N ALA A 348 -20.92 43.30 26.28
CA ALA A 348 -20.51 43.73 27.65
C ALA A 348 -19.36 42.94 28.33
N THR A 349 -18.30 43.70 28.63
CA THR A 349 -17.43 43.61 29.83
C THR A 349 -16.10 42.85 29.71
N ALA A 350 -15.02 43.62 29.87
CA ALA A 350 -13.66 43.14 30.11
C ALA A 350 -13.38 42.99 31.61
N VAL A 351 -12.45 42.10 31.96
CA VAL A 351 -11.72 42.11 33.25
C VAL A 351 -10.25 41.80 32.95
N GLU A 352 -9.36 42.46 33.69
CA GLU A 352 -7.93 42.57 33.40
C GLU A 352 -7.08 41.38 33.91
N THR A 353 -5.88 41.27 33.35
CA THR A 353 -4.76 40.44 33.85
C THR A 353 -4.29 40.91 35.23
N PRO A 354 -3.52 40.07 35.96
CA PRO A 354 -2.13 40.51 36.18
C PRO A 354 -1.05 39.43 36.03
N THR A 355 0.14 39.91 35.70
CA THR A 355 1.42 39.21 35.54
C THR A 355 2.12 38.99 36.89
N GLU A 356 2.85 37.88 37.08
CA GLU A 356 4.27 37.86 37.53
C GLU A 356 4.82 36.44 37.82
N GLY A 357 6.16 36.31 37.81
CA GLY A 357 6.88 35.34 38.65
C GLY A 357 7.60 34.20 37.92
N ALA A 358 8.88 34.39 37.58
CA ALA A 358 9.77 33.32 37.09
C ALA A 358 10.31 32.43 38.24
N THR A 359 10.86 31.26 37.91
CA THR A 359 12.31 30.94 38.05
C THR A 359 12.62 29.52 37.56
N THR A 360 13.81 29.34 37.00
CA THR A 360 14.41 28.09 36.49
C THR A 360 14.76 27.06 37.56
N THR A 361 14.79 25.77 37.18
CA THR A 361 15.73 24.80 37.76
C THR A 361 16.12 23.75 36.71
N THR A 362 17.43 23.51 36.58
CA THR A 362 18.04 22.55 35.64
C THR A 362 17.92 21.12 36.17
N GLY A 363 17.67 20.14 35.29
CA GLY A 363 17.69 18.71 35.60
C GLY A 363 18.29 17.91 34.45
N ASP A 364 19.20 16.99 34.77
CA ASP A 364 20.16 16.40 33.84
C ASP A 364 19.66 15.12 33.12
N GLY A 365 20.44 14.71 32.12
CA GLY A 365 20.16 13.71 31.10
C GLY A 365 19.58 12.34 31.48
N ALA A 366 18.68 11.88 30.60
CA ALA A 366 18.51 10.47 30.26
C ALA A 366 18.14 10.37 28.77
N THR A 367 19.12 10.04 27.91
CA THR A 367 18.89 9.83 26.48
C THR A 367 18.24 8.46 26.26
N THR A 368 16.91 8.38 26.36
CA THR A 368 16.15 7.21 25.91
C THR A 368 16.14 7.18 24.38
N THR A 369 17.00 6.34 23.80
CA THR A 369 16.94 5.97 22.38
C THR A 369 15.60 5.29 22.11
N SER A 370 14.65 5.97 21.50
CA SER A 370 13.41 5.35 21.05
C SER A 370 13.72 4.45 19.85
N SER A 371 13.63 3.14 20.03
CA SER A 371 13.67 2.18 18.93
C SER A 371 12.42 2.32 18.08
N GLY A 372 12.56 2.93 16.90
CA GLY A 372 11.44 3.13 15.97
C GLY A 372 10.97 1.82 15.33
N SER A 373 9.78 1.37 15.70
CA SER A 373 9.04 0.32 14.97
C SER A 373 8.51 0.91 13.67
N GLY A 374 9.18 0.65 12.55
CA GLY A 374 8.77 1.11 11.21
C GLY A 374 7.48 0.44 10.70
N PRO A 375 6.73 1.08 9.79
CA PRO A 375 5.44 0.58 9.30
C PRO A 375 5.64 -0.34 8.09
N GLY A 376 4.64 -1.18 7.79
CA GLY A 376 4.57 -1.97 6.56
C GLY A 376 5.24 -3.34 6.63
N PHE A 377 6.34 -3.48 7.38
CA PHE A 377 6.96 -4.77 7.64
C PHE A 377 6.12 -5.55 8.66
N GLY A 378 5.50 -6.64 8.23
CA GLY A 378 4.92 -7.62 9.15
C GLY A 378 5.99 -8.13 10.13
N VAL A 379 5.55 -8.63 11.28
CA VAL A 379 6.33 -8.90 12.53
C VAL A 379 7.65 -9.69 12.34
N VAL A 380 7.88 -10.31 11.19
CA VAL A 380 9.12 -10.99 10.76
C VAL A 380 10.38 -10.13 10.95
N GLY A 381 10.32 -8.81 10.74
CA GLY A 381 11.50 -7.93 10.87
C GLY A 381 11.92 -7.59 12.31
N ALA A 382 10.99 -7.60 13.28
CA ALA A 382 11.23 -7.08 14.62
C ALA A 382 11.77 -8.12 15.62
N LEU A 383 11.52 -9.42 15.39
CA LEU A 383 11.78 -10.47 16.39
C LEU A 383 13.23 -11.01 16.42
N VAL A 384 14.12 -10.59 15.51
CA VAL A 384 15.53 -11.06 15.47
C VAL A 384 16.52 -10.01 15.96
N ALA A 385 16.18 -8.72 15.91
CA ALA A 385 17.04 -7.62 16.38
C ALA A 385 17.40 -7.72 17.88
N SER A 386 16.52 -8.33 18.69
CA SER A 386 16.73 -8.53 20.13
C SER A 386 17.64 -9.71 20.50
N VAL A 387 17.98 -10.61 19.56
CA VAL A 387 18.89 -11.75 19.81
C VAL A 387 20.33 -11.44 19.42
N ALA A 388 20.56 -10.66 18.35
CA ALA A 388 21.90 -10.29 17.89
C ALA A 388 22.68 -9.43 18.91
N ALA A 389 22.00 -8.49 19.60
CA ALA A 389 22.63 -7.63 20.60
C ALA A 389 23.11 -8.39 21.86
N ALA A 390 22.50 -9.54 22.18
CA ALA A 390 22.83 -10.31 23.39
C ALA A 390 24.10 -11.18 23.27
N LEU A 391 24.57 -11.46 22.04
CA LEU A 391 25.72 -12.35 21.80
C LEU A 391 27.06 -11.62 21.63
N LEU A 392 27.06 -10.31 21.41
CA LEU A 392 28.29 -9.49 21.33
C LEU A 392 28.75 -8.94 22.69
N ALA A 393 27.89 -8.94 23.72
CA ALA A 393 28.22 -8.50 25.07
C ALA A 393 28.87 -9.58 25.97
N ARG A 394 29.30 -10.71 25.40
CA ARG A 394 29.99 -11.81 26.10
C ARG A 394 31.25 -12.28 25.37
N ARG A 395 32.11 -11.32 25.00
CA ARG A 395 33.46 -11.63 24.56
C ARG A 395 34.46 -10.49 24.80
N ASP A 396 34.72 -10.24 26.08
CA ASP A 396 36.00 -9.79 26.64
C ASP A 396 36.09 -10.30 28.10
#